data_AF-A0A0R3SYT2-F1
#
_entry.id   AF-A0A0R3SYT2-F1
#
_cell.length_a   1.000
_cell.length_b   1.000
_cell.length_c   1.000
_cell.angle_alpha   90.00
_cell.angle_beta   90.00
_cell.angle_gamma   90.00
#
_symmetry.space_group_name_H-M   'P 1'
#
loop_
_entity.id
_entity.type
_entity.pdbx_description
1 polymer ?
#
loop_
_entity_poly.entity_id
_entity_poly.type
_entity_poly.pdbx_seq_one_letter_code
_entity_poly.pdbx_strand_id
1 'polypeptide(L)'
;MHACPSHATDGILVFREFLQGEFSDENLEFWIACQKYKNLTDVSLQKRRAQEIYDGFIAFQSQREVNLDCETRIQTEARLAQAELDLFDASQKRIEALMEKDPYRRFLRSNLFLKLLDKCQKLENTNPNSPEDNPDNSNSVILIDHVPESTTADEVSPKARRLKTKPSQSIDLGDLRVVSVKLTKS
;
A
#
# COMPACT_ATOMS: atom_id res chain seq x y z
N MET A 1 -24.20 -2.89 -1.89
CA MET A 1 -22.85 -2.27 -1.94
C MET A 1 -22.17 -2.47 -0.60
N HIS A 2 -21.48 -3.60 -0.40
CA HIS A 2 -20.71 -3.84 0.82
C HIS A 2 -19.22 -3.82 0.45
N ALA A 3 -18.57 -2.67 0.61
CA ALA A 3 -17.14 -2.64 0.73
C ALA A 3 -16.79 -3.19 2.13
N CYS A 4 -16.31 -4.42 2.18
CA CYS A 4 -15.90 -5.06 3.44
C CYS A 4 -14.76 -4.24 4.09
N PRO A 5 -14.91 -3.74 5.33
CA PRO A 5 -13.92 -2.85 5.98
C PRO A 5 -12.56 -3.49 6.31
N SER A 6 -12.37 -4.80 6.14
CA SER A 6 -11.20 -5.55 6.62
C SER A 6 -9.91 -5.35 5.81
N HIS A 7 -9.99 -5.01 4.52
CA HIS A 7 -8.82 -5.03 3.63
C HIS A 7 -7.86 -3.85 3.81
N ALA A 8 -8.35 -2.70 4.29
CA ALA A 8 -7.52 -1.52 4.50
C ALA A 8 -6.56 -1.70 5.70
N THR A 9 -7.00 -2.40 6.74
CA THR A 9 -6.18 -2.74 7.90
C THR A 9 -5.06 -3.70 7.51
N ASP A 10 -5.35 -4.67 6.65
CA ASP A 10 -4.35 -5.62 6.14
C ASP A 10 -3.24 -4.91 5.35
N GLY A 11 -3.58 -3.92 4.51
CA GLY A 11 -2.59 -3.15 3.76
C GLY A 11 -1.60 -2.37 4.64
N ILE A 12 -2.08 -1.72 5.70
CA ILE A 12 -1.22 -0.99 6.64
C ILE A 12 -0.33 -1.95 7.44
N LEU A 13 -0.87 -3.09 7.87
CA LEU A 13 -0.11 -4.09 8.62
C LEU A 13 1.02 -4.69 7.77
N VAL A 14 0.72 -5.05 6.52
CA VAL A 14 1.72 -5.62 5.60
C VAL A 14 2.75 -4.57 5.18
N PHE A 15 2.35 -3.30 5.03
CA PHE A 15 3.31 -2.22 4.80
C PHE A 15 4.20 -1.95 6.02
N ARG A 16 3.66 -2.03 7.24
CA ARG A 16 4.46 -1.94 8.47
C ARG A 16 5.49 -3.07 8.54
N GLU A 17 5.09 -4.30 8.25
CA GLU A 17 6.01 -5.46 8.19
C GLU A 17 7.13 -5.23 7.17
N PHE A 18 6.79 -4.71 5.99
CA PHE A 18 7.77 -4.33 4.98
C PHE A 18 8.77 -3.29 5.51
N LEU A 19 8.29 -2.22 6.14
CA LEU A 19 9.14 -1.17 6.70
C LEU A 19 10.01 -1.67 7.85
N GLN A 20 9.53 -2.60 8.67
CA GLN A 20 10.30 -3.22 9.75
C GLN A 20 11.49 -4.02 9.20
N GLY A 21 11.29 -4.74 8.09
CA GLY A 21 12.38 -5.43 7.40
C GLY A 21 13.43 -4.48 6.83
N GLU A 22 13.09 -3.21 6.63
CA GLU A 22 13.98 -2.15 6.14
C GLU A 22 14.41 -1.18 7.23
N PHE A 23 14.09 -1.46 8.50
CA PHE A 23 14.39 -0.62 9.66
C PHE A 23 13.93 0.85 9.48
N SER A 24 12.73 1.04 8.94
CA SER A 24 12.17 2.37 8.62
C SER A 24 10.70 2.53 9.04
N ASP A 25 10.21 1.67 9.94
CA ASP A 25 8.81 1.64 10.38
C ASP A 25 8.43 2.80 11.31
N GLU A 26 9.41 3.54 11.85
CA GLU A 26 9.20 4.77 12.61
C GLU A 26 8.46 5.83 11.78
N ASN A 27 8.68 5.86 10.47
CA ASN A 27 8.02 6.82 9.57
C ASN A 27 6.50 6.60 9.54
N LEU A 28 6.07 5.35 9.46
CA LEU A 28 4.64 5.00 9.45
C LEU A 28 4.02 5.19 10.83
N GLU A 29 4.73 4.80 11.90
CA GLU A 29 4.24 4.99 13.27
C GLU A 29 4.05 6.46 13.62
N PHE A 30 5.04 7.31 13.28
CA PHE A 30 4.94 8.75 13.43
C PHE A 30 3.73 9.29 12.66
N TRP A 31 3.59 8.92 11.39
CA TRP A 31 2.48 9.39 10.56
C TRP A 31 1.12 9.00 11.15
N ILE A 32 0.96 7.76 11.65
CA ILE A 32 -0.26 7.31 12.33
C ILE A 32 -0.49 8.08 13.63
N ALA A 33 0.56 8.35 14.41
CA ALA A 33 0.46 9.12 15.65
C ALA A 33 -0.06 10.54 15.37
N CYS A 34 0.44 11.20 14.31
CA CYS A 34 -0.05 12.49 13.87
C CYS A 34 -1.53 12.45 13.44
N GLN A 35 -1.98 11.41 12.71
CA GLN A 35 -3.40 11.26 12.36
C GLN A 35 -4.28 11.14 13.60
N LYS A 36 -3.87 10.34 14.58
CA LYS A 36 -4.61 10.20 15.85
C LYS A 36 -4.65 11.51 16.63
N TYR A 37 -3.54 12.24 16.64
CA TYR A 37 -3.41 13.52 17.33
C TYR A 37 -4.41 14.58 16.79
N LYS A 38 -4.61 14.65 15.48
CA LYS A 38 -5.56 15.59 14.84
C LYS A 38 -7.01 15.36 15.22
N ASN A 39 -7.35 14.15 15.65
CA ASN A 39 -8.70 13.78 16.05
C ASN A 39 -8.96 13.94 17.57
N LEU A 40 -8.00 14.48 18.32
CA LEU A 40 -8.17 14.74 19.74
C LEU A 40 -9.06 15.97 19.97
N THR A 41 -9.95 15.86 20.95
CA THR A 41 -10.83 16.96 21.38
C THR A 41 -10.50 17.46 22.78
N ASP A 42 -9.83 16.65 23.61
CA ASP A 42 -9.40 17.00 24.96
C ASP A 42 -8.04 17.70 24.93
N VAL A 43 -8.01 18.95 25.41
CA VAL A 43 -6.81 19.82 25.38
C VAL A 43 -5.69 19.29 26.27
N SER A 44 -5.99 18.69 27.42
CA SER A 44 -4.99 18.11 28.32
C SER A 44 -4.34 16.87 27.69
N LEU A 45 -5.16 16.02 27.07
CA LEU A 45 -4.71 14.87 26.30
C LEU A 45 -3.90 15.31 25.09
N GLN A 46 -4.32 16.36 24.40
CA GLN A 46 -3.61 16.93 23.26
C GLN A 46 -2.19 17.37 23.66
N LYS A 47 -2.04 18.16 24.72
CA LYS A 47 -0.71 18.56 25.21
C LYS A 47 0.16 17.36 25.56
N ARG A 48 -0.39 16.37 26.28
CA ARG A 48 0.34 15.15 26.63
C ARG A 48 0.78 14.37 25.38
N ARG A 49 -0.13 14.19 24.42
CA ARG A 49 0.17 13.47 23.17
C ARG A 49 1.14 14.24 22.28
N ALA A 50 1.08 15.57 22.25
CA ALA A 50 2.05 16.39 21.55
C ALA A 50 3.46 16.15 22.07
N GLN A 51 3.64 16.17 23.40
CA GLN A 51 4.92 15.89 24.04
C GLN A 51 5.41 14.47 23.73
N GLU A 52 4.55 13.46 23.87
CA GLU A 52 4.90 12.06 23.58
C GLU A 52 5.33 11.85 22.12
N ILE A 53 4.65 12.49 21.16
CA ILE A 53 5.02 12.41 19.74
C ILE A 53 6.36 13.13 19.49
N TYR A 54 6.56 14.29 20.09
CA TYR A 54 7.81 15.03 19.95
C TYR A 54 8.98 14.22 20.52
N ASP A 55 8.91 13.78 21.77
CA ASP A 55 9.98 13.02 22.42
C ASP A 55 10.25 11.68 21.72
N GLY A 56 9.20 11.04 21.21
CA GLY A 56 9.27 9.75 20.56
C GLY A 56 9.80 9.79 19.12
N PHE A 57 9.61 10.88 18.37
CA PHE A 57 9.91 10.89 16.93
C PHE A 57 10.66 12.11 16.41
N ILE A 58 10.61 13.26 17.08
CA ILE A 58 11.13 14.53 16.53
C ILE A 58 12.33 15.07 17.32
N ALA A 59 12.33 14.86 18.64
CA ALA A 59 13.40 15.29 19.52
C ALA A 59 14.75 14.75 19.04
N PHE A 60 15.78 15.59 19.17
CA PHE A 60 17.15 15.21 18.81
C PHE A 60 17.56 13.96 19.60
N GLN A 61 18.10 12.95 18.89
CA GLN A 61 18.50 11.67 19.47
C GLN A 61 17.35 10.83 20.04
N SER A 62 16.12 11.06 19.60
CA SER A 62 15.05 10.10 19.87
C SER A 62 15.45 8.71 19.33
N GLN A 63 15.10 7.66 20.09
CA GLN A 63 15.31 6.27 19.68
C GLN A 63 14.59 5.93 18.36
N ARG A 64 13.54 6.68 18.02
CA ARG A 64 12.75 6.52 16.79
C ARG A 64 12.67 7.83 16.00
N GLU A 65 13.76 8.59 16.00
CA GLU A 65 13.85 9.87 15.29
C GLU A 65 13.53 9.73 13.79
N VAL A 66 12.53 10.47 13.31
CA VAL A 66 12.18 10.51 11.88
C VAL A 66 13.07 11.50 11.12
N ASN A 67 13.30 11.23 9.83
CA ASN A 67 14.17 12.05 9.00
C ASN A 67 13.48 13.39 8.59
N LEU A 68 13.71 14.43 9.40
CA LEU A 68 13.24 15.80 9.19
C LEU A 68 14.41 16.77 9.00
N ASP A 69 14.19 17.84 8.24
CA ASP A 69 15.12 18.96 8.17
C ASP A 69 15.09 19.80 9.47
N CYS A 70 16.19 20.52 9.72
CA CYS A 70 16.37 21.31 10.94
C CYS A 70 15.27 22.37 11.12
N GLU A 71 14.83 22.99 10.03
CA GLU A 71 13.80 24.03 10.06
C GLU A 71 12.47 23.46 10.57
N THR A 72 12.02 22.34 10.02
CA THR A 72 10.78 21.67 10.42
C THR A 72 10.82 21.23 11.89
N ARG A 73 11.97 20.75 12.37
CA ARG A 73 12.17 20.38 13.79
C ARG A 73 12.00 21.59 14.71
N ILE A 74 12.72 22.68 14.42
CA ILE A 74 12.70 23.91 15.23
C ILE A 74 11.28 24.51 15.26
N GLN A 75 10.58 24.53 14.12
CA GLN A 75 9.20 25.03 14.05
C GLN A 75 8.24 24.19 14.91
N THR A 76 8.40 22.86 14.92
CA THR A 76 7.58 21.98 15.75
C THR A 76 7.85 22.21 17.23
N GLU A 77 9.12 22.31 17.62
CA GLU A 77 9.52 22.55 19.02
C GLU A 77 8.99 23.88 19.56
N ALA A 78 9.07 24.95 18.77
CA ALA A 78 8.59 26.27 19.17
C ALA A 78 7.07 26.34 19.43
N ARG A 79 6.30 25.46 18.79
CA ARG A 79 4.83 25.38 18.90
C ARG A 79 4.33 24.33 19.89
N LEU A 80 5.25 23.56 20.49
CA LEU A 80 4.92 22.41 21.31
C LEU A 80 4.09 22.78 22.56
N ALA A 81 4.35 23.96 23.14
CA ALA A 81 3.65 24.46 24.32
C ALA A 81 2.16 24.77 24.06
N GLN A 82 1.84 25.25 22.86
CA GLN A 82 0.47 25.54 22.42
C GLN A 82 -0.26 24.25 22.06
N ALA A 83 0.47 23.26 21.53
CA ALA A 83 -0.05 21.96 21.13
C ALA A 83 -1.32 22.10 20.27
N GLU A 84 -1.27 22.90 19.20
CA GLU A 84 -2.40 23.06 18.28
C GLU A 84 -2.62 21.80 17.43
N LEU A 85 -3.82 21.61 16.85
CA LEU A 85 -4.15 20.36 16.14
C LEU A 85 -3.31 20.14 14.86
N ASP A 86 -2.83 21.22 14.27
CA ASP A 86 -1.98 21.24 13.08
C ASP A 86 -0.48 21.26 13.41
N LEU A 87 -0.10 21.10 14.69
CA LEU A 87 1.29 21.15 15.17
C LEU A 87 2.26 20.31 14.31
N PHE A 88 1.83 19.12 13.89
CA PHE A 88 2.66 18.17 13.15
C PHE A 88 2.43 18.18 11.64
N ASP A 89 1.63 19.09 11.08
CA ASP A 89 1.25 19.06 9.66
C ASP A 89 2.44 19.10 8.71
N ALA A 90 3.42 19.96 8.98
CA ALA A 90 4.63 20.09 8.16
C ALA A 90 5.49 18.82 8.23
N SER A 91 5.78 18.37 9.44
CA SER A 91 6.56 17.15 9.72
C SER A 91 5.90 15.91 9.12
N GLN A 92 4.59 15.76 9.30
CA GLN A 92 3.82 14.63 8.76
C GLN A 92 3.87 14.60 7.23
N LYS A 93 3.68 15.75 6.55
CA LYS A 93 3.80 15.84 5.09
C LYS A 93 5.19 15.47 4.60
N ARG A 94 6.24 15.85 5.33
CA ARG A 94 7.63 15.52 4.98
C ARG A 94 7.87 14.01 5.01
N ILE A 95 7.39 13.34 6.06
CA ILE A 95 7.52 11.88 6.24
C ILE A 95 6.63 11.10 5.27
N GLU A 96 5.42 11.58 5.01
CA GLU A 96 4.54 11.00 3.98
C GLU A 96 5.22 11.03 2.60
N ALA A 97 5.78 12.19 2.20
CA ALA A 97 6.51 12.30 0.95
C ALA A 97 7.77 11.45 0.91
N LEU A 98 8.46 11.25 2.04
CA LEU A 98 9.60 10.34 2.15
C LEU A 98 9.16 8.90 1.87
N MET A 99 8.10 8.45 2.56
CA MET A 99 7.58 7.10 2.40
C MET A 99 7.08 6.85 0.97
N GLU A 100 6.36 7.81 0.38
CA GLU A 100 5.83 7.71 -0.98
C GLU A 100 6.93 7.60 -2.04
N LYS A 101 8.05 8.32 -1.84
CA LYS A 101 9.13 8.40 -2.83
C LYS A 101 9.91 7.11 -2.97
N ASP A 102 10.15 6.38 -1.88
CA ASP A 102 11.01 5.20 -1.90
C ASP A 102 10.34 3.94 -1.34
N PRO A 103 10.14 3.79 -0.02
CA PRO A 103 9.73 2.49 0.53
C PRO A 103 8.35 2.07 0.02
N TYR A 104 7.43 2.99 -0.24
CA TYR A 104 6.14 2.65 -0.84
C TYR A 104 6.29 2.10 -2.27
N ARG A 105 7.16 2.68 -3.10
CA ARG A 105 7.40 2.19 -4.47
C ARG A 105 8.06 0.81 -4.47
N ARG A 106 8.89 0.53 -3.48
CA ARG A 106 9.52 -0.78 -3.29
C ARG A 106 8.52 -1.80 -2.75
N PHE A 107 7.68 -1.39 -1.80
CA PHE A 107 6.60 -2.20 -1.25
C PHE A 107 5.67 -2.75 -2.33
N LEU A 108 5.23 -1.91 -3.27
CA LEU A 108 4.36 -2.31 -4.39
C LEU A 108 4.98 -3.38 -5.32
N ARG A 109 6.31 -3.52 -5.31
CA ARG A 109 7.04 -4.53 -6.09
C ARG A 109 7.49 -5.72 -5.22
N SER A 110 7.27 -5.65 -3.91
CA SER A 110 7.72 -6.66 -2.97
C SER A 110 6.84 -7.92 -3.04
N ASN A 111 7.44 -9.06 -2.71
CA ASN A 111 6.71 -10.31 -2.58
C ASN A 111 5.63 -10.26 -1.49
N LEU A 112 5.78 -9.40 -0.48
CA LEU A 112 4.76 -9.21 0.57
C LEU A 112 3.46 -8.66 -0.03
N PHE A 113 3.55 -7.60 -0.83
CA PHE A 113 2.39 -7.01 -1.49
C PHE A 113 1.77 -7.94 -2.54
N LEU A 114 2.58 -8.64 -3.34
CA LEU A 114 2.07 -9.58 -4.34
C LEU A 114 1.32 -10.76 -3.72
N LYS A 115 1.80 -11.29 -2.58
CA LYS A 115 1.09 -12.33 -1.82
C LYS A 115 -0.23 -11.83 -1.24
N LEU A 116 -0.27 -10.59 -0.75
CA LEU A 116 -1.50 -9.96 -0.28
C LEU A 116 -2.53 -9.88 -1.41
N LEU A 117 -2.10 -9.44 -2.61
CA LEU A 117 -2.98 -9.33 -3.78
C LEU A 117 -3.55 -10.68 -4.22
N ASP A 118 -2.71 -11.72 -4.29
CA ASP A 118 -3.14 -13.09 -4.62
C ASP A 118 -4.15 -13.64 -3.60
N LYS A 119 -3.93 -13.38 -2.30
CA LYS A 119 -4.87 -13.74 -1.24
C LYS A 119 -6.23 -13.04 -1.41
N CYS A 120 -6.23 -11.74 -1.72
CA CYS A 120 -7.47 -10.98 -1.94
C CYS A 120 -8.24 -11.50 -3.17
N GLN A 121 -7.56 -11.80 -4.27
CA GLN A 121 -8.20 -12.33 -5.50
C GLN A 121 -8.80 -13.72 -5.28
N LYS A 122 -8.16 -14.58 -4.48
CA LYS A 122 -8.69 -15.90 -4.15
C LYS A 122 -9.94 -15.83 -3.28
N LEU A 123 -10.04 -14.86 -2.37
CA LEU A 123 -11.21 -14.66 -1.50
C LEU A 123 -12.43 -14.13 -2.27
N GLU A 124 -12.24 -13.32 -3.31
CA GLU A 124 -13.35 -12.86 -4.17
C GLU A 124 -13.92 -13.97 -5.05
N ASN A 125 -13.11 -14.97 -5.41
CA ASN A 125 -13.52 -16.10 -6.23
C ASN A 125 -14.19 -17.23 -5.43
N THR A 126 -14.25 -17.13 -4.10
CA THR A 126 -14.98 -18.06 -3.22
C THR A 126 -16.24 -17.39 -2.65
N ASN A 127 -17.19 -17.03 -3.52
CA ASN A 127 -18.56 -16.68 -3.11
C ASN A 127 -19.44 -17.94 -3.23
N PRO A 128 -20.07 -18.46 -2.15
CA PRO A 128 -20.75 -19.76 -2.12
C PRO A 128 -22.12 -19.83 -2.81
N ASN A 129 -22.34 -19.07 -3.89
CA ASN A 129 -23.56 -19.18 -4.71
C ASN A 129 -23.32 -19.96 -6.02
N SER A 130 -22.66 -21.11 -5.92
CA SER A 130 -22.71 -22.14 -6.97
C SER A 130 -23.91 -23.05 -6.68
N PRO A 131 -24.90 -23.19 -7.58
CA PRO A 131 -25.81 -24.32 -7.51
C PRO A 131 -25.01 -25.58 -7.86
N GLU A 132 -25.06 -26.58 -6.99
CA GLU A 132 -24.61 -27.94 -7.30
C GLU A 132 -25.49 -28.57 -8.41
N ASP A 133 -24.89 -29.58 -9.06
CA ASP A 133 -25.43 -30.57 -10.01
C ASP A 133 -25.50 -30.23 -11.52
N ASN A 134 -24.54 -30.77 -12.29
CA ASN A 134 -24.76 -32.07 -12.95
C ASN A 134 -23.50 -32.60 -13.70
N PRO A 135 -23.22 -33.91 -13.65
CA PRO A 135 -22.14 -34.55 -14.40
C PRO A 135 -22.70 -35.30 -15.62
N ASP A 136 -22.69 -34.71 -16.81
CA ASP A 136 -22.63 -35.49 -18.06
C ASP A 136 -22.36 -34.56 -19.24
N ASN A 137 -21.26 -34.77 -19.95
CA ASN A 137 -21.29 -34.91 -21.40
C ASN A 137 -19.94 -35.42 -21.90
N SER A 138 -19.93 -36.69 -22.25
CA SER A 138 -18.88 -37.35 -23.01
C SER A 138 -18.80 -36.83 -24.45
N ASN A 139 -17.62 -37.05 -25.06
CA ASN A 139 -17.26 -36.98 -26.49
C ASN A 139 -16.67 -35.63 -26.94
N SER A 140 -15.45 -35.58 -27.52
CA SER A 140 -14.96 -36.47 -28.57
C SER A 140 -13.42 -36.41 -28.76
N VAL A 141 -12.84 -37.60 -28.89
CA VAL A 141 -11.77 -38.03 -29.84
C VAL A 141 -10.61 -37.06 -30.13
N ILE A 142 -9.42 -37.38 -29.60
CA ILE A 142 -8.13 -36.93 -30.15
C ILE A 142 -7.55 -38.08 -30.97
N LEU A 143 -7.50 -37.92 -32.28
CA LEU A 143 -6.71 -38.77 -33.17
C LEU A 143 -6.28 -37.94 -34.38
N ILE A 144 -5.04 -37.47 -34.43
CA ILE A 144 -4.24 -37.39 -35.68
C ILE A 144 -2.75 -37.47 -35.32
N ASP A 145 -2.14 -38.61 -35.64
CA ASP A 145 -0.71 -38.78 -35.86
C ASP A 145 -0.32 -38.25 -37.26
N HIS A 146 0.97 -37.95 -37.41
CA HIS A 146 1.77 -37.98 -38.65
C HIS A 146 2.02 -36.68 -39.47
N VAL A 147 3.27 -36.20 -39.32
CA VAL A 147 4.17 -35.47 -40.25
C VAL A 147 4.76 -36.48 -41.28
N PRO A 148 5.44 -36.18 -42.42
CA PRO A 148 5.92 -34.92 -43.06
C PRO A 148 5.61 -34.79 -44.59
N GLU A 149 5.92 -33.63 -45.22
CA GLU A 149 6.89 -33.54 -46.34
C GLU A 149 7.21 -32.08 -46.74
N SER A 150 8.41 -31.91 -47.29
CA SER A 150 9.16 -30.69 -47.63
C SER A 150 8.62 -29.87 -48.81
N THR A 151 8.90 -28.56 -48.85
CA THR A 151 9.63 -27.91 -49.96
C THR A 151 10.05 -26.45 -49.63
N THR A 152 11.36 -26.25 -49.80
CA THR A 152 12.20 -25.08 -50.12
C THR A 152 11.69 -23.63 -50.26
N ALA A 153 12.59 -22.72 -49.82
CA ALA A 153 12.97 -21.41 -50.38
C ALA A 153 12.16 -20.16 -49.97
N ASP A 154 12.74 -19.36 -49.05
CA ASP A 154 13.42 -18.08 -49.33
C ASP A 154 13.36 -17.09 -48.14
N GLU A 155 14.48 -16.39 -47.95
CA GLU A 155 14.74 -15.38 -46.93
C GLU A 155 13.65 -14.31 -46.78
N VAL A 156 13.38 -13.89 -45.52
CA VAL A 156 13.56 -12.52 -45.00
C VAL A 156 13.08 -12.48 -43.53
N SER A 157 13.99 -12.14 -42.62
CA SER A 157 13.74 -11.84 -41.19
C SER A 157 13.59 -10.32 -40.97
N PRO A 158 13.14 -9.80 -39.81
CA PRO A 158 11.91 -10.08 -39.07
C PRO A 158 11.09 -8.78 -38.85
N LYS A 159 9.76 -8.83 -38.91
CA LYS A 159 8.91 -7.78 -38.30
C LYS A 159 7.79 -8.42 -37.49
N ALA A 160 8.06 -8.62 -36.20
CA ALA A 160 7.06 -8.93 -35.20
C ALA A 160 6.03 -7.77 -35.14
N ARG A 161 4.85 -7.96 -35.77
CA ARG A 161 3.68 -7.14 -35.47
C ARG A 161 3.11 -7.60 -34.14
N ARG A 162 3.47 -6.86 -33.09
CA ARG A 162 2.90 -6.91 -31.75
C ARG A 162 1.38 -6.75 -31.83
N LEU A 163 0.64 -7.83 -31.58
CA LEU A 163 -0.79 -7.77 -31.30
C LEU A 163 -0.99 -6.85 -30.10
N LYS A 164 -1.86 -5.85 -30.29
CA LYS A 164 -2.35 -4.95 -29.26
C LYS A 164 -3.24 -5.76 -28.33
N THR A 165 -2.78 -6.05 -27.13
CA THR A 165 -3.64 -6.41 -26.00
C THR A 165 -3.29 -5.50 -24.83
N LYS A 166 -4.13 -4.47 -24.64
CA LYS A 166 -4.30 -3.82 -23.34
C LYS A 166 -5.02 -4.82 -22.44
N PRO A 167 -4.51 -5.14 -21.24
CA PRO A 167 -5.37 -5.26 -20.09
C PRO A 167 -5.53 -3.85 -19.53
N SER A 168 -6.68 -3.26 -19.85
CA SER A 168 -7.25 -2.18 -19.06
C SER A 168 -7.40 -2.69 -17.63
N GLN A 169 -6.61 -2.15 -16.71
CA GLN A 169 -6.92 -1.96 -15.29
C GLN A 169 -5.73 -1.23 -14.69
N SER A 170 -5.65 0.07 -14.98
CA SER A 170 -4.90 1.01 -14.16
C SER A 170 -5.54 0.99 -12.78
N ILE A 171 -4.97 0.23 -11.85
CA ILE A 171 -5.28 0.39 -10.43
C ILE A 171 -4.64 1.73 -10.06
N ASP A 172 -5.49 2.75 -10.08
CA ASP A 172 -5.16 4.12 -9.73
C ASP A 172 -4.66 4.16 -8.29
N LEU A 173 -3.75 5.08 -7.99
CA LEU A 173 -3.16 5.32 -6.66
C LEU A 173 -4.19 5.69 -5.56
N GLY A 174 -5.49 5.62 -5.88
CA GLY A 174 -6.62 5.80 -4.98
C GLY A 174 -6.72 4.76 -3.87
N ASP A 175 -6.11 3.57 -3.99
CA ASP A 175 -6.14 2.57 -2.92
C ASP A 175 -5.15 2.85 -1.77
N LEU A 176 -4.15 3.72 -1.99
CA LEU A 176 -3.37 4.27 -0.87
C LEU A 176 -3.99 5.55 -0.30
N ARG A 177 -4.86 6.24 -1.05
CA ARG A 177 -5.73 7.28 -0.47
C ARG A 177 -6.71 6.70 0.55
N VAL A 178 -6.97 5.40 0.57
CA VAL A 178 -7.78 4.79 1.63
C VAL A 178 -7.07 4.82 3.00
N VAL A 179 -5.73 4.91 3.03
CA VAL A 179 -4.97 5.16 4.26
C VAL A 179 -5.24 6.59 4.77
N SER A 180 -5.40 7.58 3.88
CA SER A 180 -5.68 8.97 4.26
C SER A 180 -7.16 9.34 4.42
N VAL A 181 -8.12 8.58 3.83
CA VAL A 181 -9.55 8.94 3.84
C VAL A 181 -10.40 8.13 4.84
N LYS A 182 -9.95 6.96 5.32
CA LYS A 182 -10.71 6.18 6.32
C LYS A 182 -10.28 6.35 7.78
N LEU A 183 -9.21 7.10 8.07
CA LEU A 183 -8.79 7.39 9.46
C LEU A 183 -9.59 8.51 10.15
N THR A 184 -10.52 9.19 9.46
CA THR A 184 -11.30 10.31 10.01
C THR A 184 -12.79 10.02 10.19
N LYS A 185 -13.26 8.79 9.94
CA LYS A 185 -14.65 8.37 10.24
C LYS A 185 -14.74 6.92 10.71
N SER A 186 -14.51 6.69 11.99
CA SER A 186 -15.20 5.70 12.83
C SER A 186 -15.06 6.10 14.29
#